data_AF-A0A1Q7AZ32-F1
#
_entry.id   AF-A0A1Q7AZ32-F1
#
_cell.length_a   1.000
_cell.length_b   1.000
_cell.length_c   1.000
_cell.angle_alpha   90.00
_cell.angle_beta   90.00
_cell.angle_gamma   90.00
#
_symmetry.space_group_name_H-M   'P 1'
#
loop_
_entity.id
_entity.type
_entity.pdbx_description
1 polymer ?
#
loop_
_entity_poly.entity_id
_entity_poly.type
_entity_poly.pdbx_seq_one_letter_code
_entity_poly.pdbx_strand_id
1 'polypeptide(L)'
;MRDVLGIAQANRHTADRIAATLLAPDKRFSRTADGRWALATPPPAASPLLEACRWAVVDVETTGVRAFRGDRIMEIAVVMLDGTVAFHSLVNPGIPIPQFIAGLTGIDAPMVRNAPPFEAIVADVLTALEGCVFVAHNARFDWAFVSTEIERATGWRRPNAWPGCCDWPRGTAPRR
;
A
#
# COMPACT_ATOMS: atom_id res chain seq x y z
N MET A 1 23.14 -19.10 2.35
CA MET A 1 22.31 -19.68 3.43
C MET A 1 22.88 -19.40 4.82
N ARG A 2 24.21 -19.52 5.03
CA ARG A 2 24.84 -19.18 6.31
C ARG A 2 24.63 -17.73 6.73
N ASP A 3 24.81 -16.79 5.80
CA ASP A 3 24.64 -15.36 6.06
C ASP A 3 23.16 -14.99 6.27
N VAL A 4 22.27 -15.63 5.50
CA VAL A 4 20.81 -15.44 5.58
C VAL A 4 20.24 -15.92 6.92
N LEU A 5 20.81 -16.97 7.51
CA LEU A 5 20.38 -17.54 8.79
C LEU A 5 21.16 -16.96 10.00
N GLY A 6 22.02 -15.96 9.81
CA GLY A 6 22.82 -15.38 10.89
C GLY A 6 23.89 -16.30 11.49
N ILE A 7 24.29 -17.35 10.76
CA ILE A 7 25.24 -18.39 11.20
C ILE A 7 26.52 -18.38 10.34
N ALA A 8 27.03 -17.19 10.02
CA ALA A 8 28.18 -16.98 9.13
C ALA A 8 29.42 -17.81 9.53
N GLN A 9 29.63 -18.06 10.83
CA GLN A 9 30.76 -18.85 11.34
C GLN A 9 30.53 -20.37 11.39
N ALA A 10 29.31 -20.86 11.12
CA ALA A 10 29.05 -22.29 11.09
C ALA A 10 29.69 -22.94 9.86
N ASN A 11 30.21 -24.16 9.98
CA ASN A 11 30.68 -24.93 8.84
C ASN A 11 29.51 -25.40 7.94
N ARG A 12 29.82 -25.96 6.76
CA ARG A 12 28.78 -26.30 5.74
C ARG A 12 27.79 -27.31 6.26
N HIS A 13 28.30 -28.32 6.95
CA HIS A 13 27.51 -29.40 7.49
C HIS A 13 26.53 -28.91 8.58
N THR A 14 27.01 -28.08 9.50
CA THR A 14 26.17 -27.50 10.56
C THR A 14 25.09 -26.59 9.99
N ALA A 15 25.45 -25.74 9.02
CA ALA A 15 24.49 -24.85 8.35
C ALA A 15 23.41 -25.62 7.58
N ASP A 16 23.80 -26.68 6.87
CA ASP A 16 22.85 -27.53 6.12
C ASP A 16 21.90 -28.28 7.05
N ARG A 17 22.38 -28.72 8.23
CA ARG A 17 21.52 -29.35 9.24
C ARG A 17 20.52 -28.36 9.83
N ILE A 18 20.94 -27.15 10.20
CA ILE A 18 20.06 -26.12 10.73
C ILE A 18 19.00 -25.73 9.69
N ALA A 19 19.43 -25.52 8.45
CA ALA A 19 18.55 -25.29 7.31
C ALA A 19 17.48 -26.37 7.17
N ALA A 20 17.89 -27.65 7.20
CA ALA A 20 16.97 -28.76 7.09
C ALA A 20 16.00 -28.84 8.29
N THR A 21 16.46 -28.60 9.51
CA THR A 21 15.59 -28.58 10.69
C THR A 21 14.56 -27.45 10.64
N LEU A 22 14.93 -26.27 10.14
CA LEU A 22 14.03 -25.12 10.07
C LEU A 22 13.04 -25.20 8.90
N LEU A 23 13.48 -25.68 7.73
CA LEU A 23 12.71 -25.59 6.49
C LEU A 23 12.00 -26.88 6.10
N ALA A 24 12.54 -28.06 6.42
CA ALA A 24 11.92 -29.33 6.03
C ALA A 24 10.50 -29.55 6.58
N PRO A 25 10.15 -29.11 7.81
CA PRO A 25 8.80 -29.28 8.34
C PRO A 25 7.76 -28.34 7.69
N ASP A 26 8.19 -27.25 7.07
CA ASP A 26 7.31 -26.23 6.54
C ASP A 26 6.97 -26.50 5.06
N LYS A 27 5.70 -26.79 4.79
CA LYS A 27 5.18 -27.10 3.45
C LYS A 27 5.37 -25.98 2.42
N ARG A 28 5.68 -24.76 2.86
CA ARG A 28 6.00 -23.64 1.96
C ARG A 28 7.37 -23.78 1.32
N PHE A 29 8.22 -24.69 1.79
CA PHE A 29 9.57 -24.88 1.26
C PHE A 29 9.74 -26.29 0.68
N SER A 30 10.55 -26.38 -0.38
CA SER A 30 10.96 -27.64 -0.99
C SER A 30 12.48 -27.65 -1.16
N ARG A 31 13.05 -28.85 -1.23
CA ARG A 31 14.47 -29.02 -1.53
C ARG A 31 14.63 -29.39 -3.00
N THR A 32 15.42 -28.60 -3.73
CA THR A 32 15.71 -28.83 -5.16
C THR A 32 16.69 -29.99 -5.34
N ALA A 33 16.75 -30.55 -6.54
CA ALA A 33 17.61 -31.71 -6.86
C ALA A 33 19.11 -31.44 -6.64
N ASP A 34 19.54 -30.18 -6.75
CA ASP A 34 20.91 -29.73 -6.46
C ASP A 34 21.16 -29.41 -4.97
N GLY A 35 20.19 -29.72 -4.10
CA GLY A 35 20.31 -29.64 -2.65
C GLY A 35 20.01 -28.27 -2.04
N ARG A 36 19.60 -27.26 -2.83
CA ARG A 36 19.17 -25.94 -2.34
C ARG A 36 17.73 -25.98 -1.81
N TRP A 37 17.37 -24.99 -1.01
CA TRP A 37 16.00 -24.77 -0.54
C TRP A 37 15.33 -23.72 -1.42
N ALA A 38 14.09 -23.97 -1.80
CA ALA A 38 13.23 -23.08 -2.58
C ALA A 38 11.83 -23.02 -1.97
N LEU A 39 11.00 -22.08 -2.40
CA LEU A 39 9.58 -22.12 -2.09
C LEU A 39 8.92 -23.29 -2.85
N ALA A 40 8.10 -24.07 -2.16
CA ALA A 40 7.42 -25.25 -2.71
C ALA A 40 6.47 -24.89 -3.85
N THR A 41 5.80 -23.75 -3.72
CA THR A 41 5.11 -23.09 -4.81
C THR A 41 5.99 -21.94 -5.25
N PRO A 42 6.50 -21.90 -6.50
CA PRO A 42 7.12 -20.69 -6.99
C PRO A 42 6.11 -19.55 -6.82
N PRO A 43 6.55 -18.32 -6.46
CA PRO A 43 5.64 -17.18 -6.50
C PRO A 43 4.97 -17.17 -7.88
N PRO A 44 3.67 -16.82 -7.97
CA PRO A 44 2.95 -16.84 -9.23
C PRO A 44 3.81 -16.16 -10.29
N ALA A 45 4.01 -16.85 -11.42
CA ALA A 45 4.82 -16.35 -12.51
C ALA A 45 4.14 -15.11 -13.09
N ALA A 46 4.45 -13.92 -12.54
CA ALA A 46 4.15 -12.58 -13.07
C ALA A 46 4.41 -11.43 -12.09
N SER A 47 4.99 -11.63 -10.89
CA SER A 47 5.45 -10.44 -10.14
C SER A 47 6.62 -9.79 -10.88
N PRO A 48 6.51 -8.53 -11.32
CA PRO A 48 7.61 -7.85 -11.97
C PRO A 48 8.82 -7.77 -11.04
N LEU A 49 10.02 -7.70 -11.63
CA LEU A 49 11.21 -7.33 -10.88
C LEU A 49 11.00 -5.93 -10.26
N LEU A 50 11.66 -5.64 -9.13
CA LEU A 50 11.47 -4.36 -8.42
C LEU A 50 11.77 -3.16 -9.31
N GLU A 51 12.78 -3.28 -10.18
CA GLU A 51 13.17 -2.28 -11.18
C GLU A 51 12.14 -2.09 -12.31
N ALA A 52 11.25 -3.06 -12.53
CA ALA A 52 10.18 -2.97 -13.51
C ALA A 52 8.86 -2.47 -12.90
N CYS A 53 8.77 -2.36 -11.57
CA CYS A 53 7.62 -1.78 -10.90
C CYS A 53 7.59 -0.26 -11.09
N ARG A 54 6.37 0.28 -11.25
CA ARG A 54 6.10 1.71 -11.02
C ARG A 54 5.69 1.88 -9.57
N TRP A 55 6.10 2.99 -8.96
CA TRP A 55 5.91 3.22 -7.52
C TRP A 55 5.25 4.57 -7.31
N ALA A 56 4.15 4.54 -6.55
CA ALA A 56 3.41 5.72 -6.14
C ALA A 56 3.64 5.93 -4.65
N VAL A 57 4.41 6.98 -4.32
CA VAL A 57 4.59 7.46 -2.96
C VAL A 57 3.39 8.31 -2.60
N VAL A 58 2.61 7.85 -1.64
CA VAL A 58 1.34 8.45 -1.23
C VAL A 58 1.47 8.96 0.19
N ASP A 59 0.90 10.12 0.42
CA ASP A 59 0.75 10.72 1.74
C ASP A 59 -0.64 11.34 1.85
N VAL A 60 -1.24 11.23 3.03
CA VAL A 60 -2.55 11.82 3.32
C VAL A 60 -2.55 12.56 4.64
N GLU A 61 -3.21 13.71 4.62
CA GLU A 61 -3.60 14.41 5.84
C GLU A 61 -5.06 14.11 6.14
N THR A 62 -5.39 13.90 7.42
CA THR A 62 -6.69 13.37 7.82
C THR A 62 -7.29 14.11 9.02
N THR A 63 -8.61 14.05 9.18
CA THR A 63 -9.33 14.68 10.30
C THR A 63 -9.15 13.97 11.65
N GLY A 64 -8.32 12.93 11.71
CA GLY A 64 -8.15 12.02 12.84
C GLY A 64 -7.39 10.75 12.44
N VAL A 65 -7.36 9.73 13.31
CA VAL A 65 -6.52 8.52 13.09
C VAL A 65 -7.30 7.24 12.79
N ARG A 66 -8.63 7.33 12.63
CA ARG A 66 -9.53 6.18 12.57
C ARG A 66 -10.40 6.20 11.32
N ALA A 67 -9.83 5.85 10.16
CA ALA A 67 -10.54 5.75 8.88
C ALA A 67 -11.88 4.96 8.97
N PHE A 68 -11.86 3.81 9.64
CA PHE A 68 -13.05 2.95 9.80
C PHE A 68 -14.09 3.46 10.80
N ARG A 69 -13.79 4.53 11.55
CA ARG A 69 -14.71 5.14 12.53
C ARG A 69 -15.18 6.53 12.15
N GLY A 70 -15.00 6.93 10.89
CA GLY A 70 -15.60 8.13 10.35
C GLY A 70 -14.62 9.25 10.02
N ASP A 71 -13.37 9.20 10.50
CA ASP A 71 -12.34 10.19 10.12
C ASP A 71 -12.12 10.15 8.59
N ARG A 72 -11.79 11.31 8.02
CA ARG A 72 -11.77 11.56 6.57
C ARG A 72 -10.43 12.11 6.12
N ILE A 73 -10.16 12.00 4.82
CA ILE A 73 -9.03 12.67 4.17
C ILE A 73 -9.34 14.17 4.00
N MET A 74 -8.34 15.02 4.26
CA MET A 74 -8.36 16.47 3.98
C MET A 74 -7.29 16.91 2.98
N GLU A 75 -6.27 16.09 2.74
CA GLU A 75 -5.33 16.24 1.62
C GLU A 75 -4.84 14.87 1.16
N ILE A 76 -4.59 14.72 -0.13
CA ILE A 76 -3.90 13.55 -0.70
C ILE A 76 -2.85 14.01 -1.72
N ALA A 77 -1.66 13.42 -1.63
CA ALA A 77 -0.60 13.57 -2.61
C ALA A 77 -0.17 12.19 -3.15
N VAL A 78 0.07 12.11 -4.45
CA VAL A 78 0.63 10.93 -5.13
C VAL A 78 1.83 11.41 -5.94
N VAL A 79 3.02 10.94 -5.56
CA VAL A 79 4.30 11.31 -6.16
C VAL A 79 4.98 10.06 -6.70
N MET A 80 5.47 10.11 -7.93
CA MET A 80 6.25 9.03 -8.53
C MET A 80 7.68 9.01 -7.95
N LEU A 81 8.36 7.88 -8.04
CA LEU A 81 9.75 7.74 -7.54
C LEU A 81 10.75 8.74 -8.14
N ASP A 82 10.48 9.25 -9.34
CA ASP A 82 11.31 10.27 -10.00
C ASP A 82 11.02 11.72 -9.50
N GLY A 83 10.12 11.87 -8.53
CA GLY A 83 9.70 13.15 -7.97
C GLY A 83 8.52 13.80 -8.70
N THR A 84 7.99 13.18 -9.75
CA THR A 84 6.82 13.71 -10.48
C THR A 84 5.58 13.67 -9.60
N VAL A 85 4.93 14.83 -9.39
CA VAL A 85 3.63 14.89 -8.73
C VAL A 85 2.56 14.40 -9.71
N ALA A 86 2.10 13.16 -9.52
CA ALA A 86 1.08 12.53 -10.36
C ALA A 86 -0.33 13.01 -9.99
N PHE A 87 -0.56 13.31 -8.71
CA PHE A 87 -1.81 13.87 -8.21
C PHE A 87 -1.59 14.63 -6.90
N HIS A 88 -2.31 15.73 -6.71
CA HIS A 88 -2.35 16.46 -5.44
C HIS A 88 -3.69 17.19 -5.33
N SER A 89 -4.33 17.13 -4.17
CA SER A 89 -5.52 17.91 -3.89
C SER A 89 -5.75 18.06 -2.39
N LEU A 90 -6.16 19.27 -1.97
CA LEU A 90 -6.97 19.42 -0.77
C LEU A 90 -8.33 18.75 -1.01
N VAL A 91 -8.93 18.23 0.06
CA VAL A 91 -10.20 17.50 0.02
C VAL A 91 -11.13 18.08 1.07
N ASN A 92 -12.37 18.35 0.71
CA ASN A 92 -13.39 18.69 1.70
C ASN A 92 -13.84 17.40 2.41
N PRO A 93 -13.53 17.21 3.71
CA PRO A 93 -13.89 15.98 4.42
C PRO A 93 -15.39 15.86 4.71
N GLY A 94 -16.15 16.96 4.57
CA GLY A 94 -17.57 17.02 4.90
C GLY A 94 -17.88 16.87 6.40
N ILE A 95 -16.86 16.90 7.25
CA ILE A 95 -16.98 16.82 8.72
C ILE A 95 -16.08 17.87 9.40
N PRO A 96 -16.37 18.25 10.66
CA PRO A 96 -15.53 19.18 11.41
C PRO A 96 -14.10 18.66 11.59
N ILE A 97 -13.11 19.56 11.47
CA ILE A 97 -11.70 19.27 11.74
C ILE A 97 -11.38 19.66 13.19
N PRO A 98 -10.94 18.73 14.05
CA PRO A 98 -10.55 19.07 15.40
C PRO A 98 -9.36 20.05 15.42
N GLN A 99 -9.37 21.02 16.34
CA GLN A 99 -8.32 22.04 16.40
C GLN A 99 -6.91 21.45 16.57
N PHE A 100 -6.76 20.35 17.32
CA PHE A 100 -5.47 19.70 17.48
C PHE A 100 -4.95 19.07 16.18
N ILE A 101 -5.85 18.61 15.30
CA ILE A 101 -5.51 18.09 13.97
C ILE A 101 -5.08 19.23 13.07
N ALA A 102 -5.83 20.34 13.07
CA ALA A 102 -5.44 21.53 12.31
C ALA A 102 -4.06 22.06 12.77
N GLY A 103 -3.78 22.02 14.07
CA GLY A 103 -2.45 22.38 14.59
C GLY A 103 -1.34 21.40 14.24
N LEU A 104 -1.65 20.11 14.06
CA LEU A 104 -0.68 19.07 13.70
C LEU A 104 -0.33 19.10 12.22
N THR A 105 -1.34 19.29 11.37
CA THR A 105 -1.25 19.14 9.91
C THR A 105 -1.12 20.47 9.17
N GLY A 106 -1.48 21.58 9.84
CA GLY A 106 -1.54 22.89 9.23
C GLY A 106 -2.77 23.12 8.34
N ILE A 107 -3.69 22.15 8.24
CA ILE A 107 -4.89 22.25 7.41
C ILE A 107 -6.10 22.57 8.28
N ASP A 108 -6.78 23.68 7.98
CA ASP A 108 -7.97 24.12 8.69
C ASP A 108 -9.25 24.08 7.83
N ALA A 109 -10.40 24.29 8.48
CA ALA A 109 -11.69 24.24 7.81
C ALA A 109 -11.83 25.29 6.67
N PRO A 110 -11.39 26.56 6.83
CA PRO A 110 -11.35 27.52 5.72
C PRO A 110 -10.59 27.04 4.48
N MET A 111 -9.45 26.36 4.62
CA MET A 111 -8.67 25.86 3.48
C MET A 111 -9.44 24.83 2.64
N VAL A 112 -10.20 23.94 3.30
CA VAL A 112 -10.85 22.81 2.62
C VAL A 112 -12.33 23.02 2.32
N ARG A 113 -12.97 24.10 2.82
CA ARG A 113 -14.43 24.29 2.67
C ARG A 113 -14.92 24.30 1.21
N ASN A 114 -14.08 24.78 0.30
CA ASN A 114 -14.36 24.89 -1.14
C ASN A 114 -13.59 23.85 -1.95
N ALA A 115 -12.79 23.01 -1.31
CA ALA A 115 -12.10 21.91 -1.96
C ALA A 115 -13.12 20.87 -2.45
N PRO A 116 -12.79 20.08 -3.49
CA PRO A 116 -13.66 19.00 -3.93
C PRO A 116 -13.82 17.94 -2.82
N PRO A 117 -14.99 17.32 -2.67
CA PRO A 117 -15.12 16.14 -1.82
C PRO A 117 -14.42 14.95 -2.48
N PHE A 118 -14.11 13.90 -1.70
CA PHE A 118 -13.33 12.77 -2.23
C PHE A 118 -13.99 12.09 -3.43
N GLU A 119 -15.32 11.94 -3.44
CA GLU A 119 -16.04 11.33 -4.55
C GLU A 119 -15.88 12.09 -5.88
N ALA A 120 -15.55 13.38 -5.85
CA ALA A 120 -15.30 14.17 -7.05
C ALA A 120 -13.89 13.93 -7.63
N ILE A 121 -12.93 13.52 -6.81
CA ILE A 121 -11.53 13.29 -7.22
C ILE A 121 -11.16 11.82 -7.33
N VAL A 122 -12.05 10.90 -6.92
CA VAL A 122 -11.72 9.48 -6.83
C VAL A 122 -11.16 8.93 -8.14
N ALA A 123 -11.76 9.30 -9.28
CA ALA A 123 -11.32 8.84 -10.59
C ALA A 123 -9.85 9.22 -10.88
N ASP A 124 -9.46 10.45 -10.58
CA ASP A 124 -8.10 10.94 -10.80
C ASP A 124 -7.10 10.25 -9.86
N VAL A 125 -7.48 10.06 -8.58
CA VAL A 125 -6.70 9.27 -7.63
C VAL A 125 -6.54 7.84 -8.13
N LEU A 126 -7.60 7.24 -8.68
CA LEU A 126 -7.52 5.89 -9.22
C LEU A 126 -6.55 5.80 -10.40
N THR A 127 -6.61 6.77 -11.31
CA THR A 127 -5.71 6.86 -12.46
C THR A 127 -4.25 7.07 -12.02
N ALA A 128 -3.99 7.90 -11.01
CA ALA A 128 -2.64 8.14 -10.51
C ALA A 128 -2.00 6.89 -9.88
N LEU A 129 -2.82 6.01 -9.27
CA LEU A 129 -2.37 4.78 -8.60
C LEU A 129 -2.37 3.55 -9.52
N GLU A 130 -2.99 3.64 -10.70
CA GLU A 130 -3.14 2.50 -11.61
C GLU A 130 -1.79 1.90 -12.02
N GLY A 131 -1.67 0.59 -11.82
CA GLY A 131 -0.46 -0.18 -12.15
C GLY A 131 0.77 0.16 -11.30
N CYS A 132 0.61 0.91 -10.21
CA CYS A 132 1.69 1.28 -9.32
C CYS A 132 1.68 0.45 -8.02
N VAL A 133 2.86 0.22 -7.46
CA VAL A 133 3.01 -0.22 -6.07
C VAL A 133 2.78 0.99 -5.16
N PHE A 134 1.81 0.87 -4.26
CA PHE A 134 1.52 1.89 -3.25
C PHE A 134 2.61 1.88 -2.16
N VAL A 135 3.24 3.03 -1.93
CA VAL A 135 4.28 3.22 -0.91
C VAL A 135 3.89 4.41 -0.05
N ALA A 136 4.06 4.30 1.26
CA ALA A 136 3.97 5.43 2.17
C ALA A 136 4.83 5.17 3.42
N HIS A 137 5.14 6.21 4.18
CA HIS A 137 5.94 6.08 5.40
C HIS A 137 5.25 5.17 6.44
N ASN A 138 3.93 5.30 6.58
CA ASN A 138 3.11 4.40 7.39
C ASN A 138 2.01 3.78 6.51
N ALA A 139 2.41 3.02 5.48
CA ALA A 139 1.51 2.47 4.46
C ALA A 139 0.20 1.88 4.99
N ARG A 140 0.18 1.26 6.19
CA ARG A 140 -1.06 0.77 6.79
C ARG A 140 -2.07 1.89 7.09
N PHE A 141 -1.62 3.03 7.58
CA PHE A 141 -2.43 4.20 7.88
C PHE A 141 -2.97 4.83 6.61
N ASP A 142 -2.09 5.25 5.70
CA ASP A 142 -2.45 5.92 4.44
C ASP A 142 -3.39 5.05 3.61
N TRP A 143 -3.02 3.78 3.46
CA TRP A 143 -3.85 2.80 2.78
C TRP A 143 -5.23 2.70 3.40
N ALA A 144 -5.33 2.66 4.73
CA ALA A 144 -6.62 2.52 5.40
C ALA A 144 -7.56 3.69 5.11
N PHE A 145 -7.04 4.92 4.98
CA PHE A 145 -7.83 6.08 4.58
C PHE A 145 -8.20 6.04 3.10
N VAL A 146 -7.21 5.93 2.21
CA VAL A 146 -7.42 5.94 0.75
C VAL A 146 -8.43 4.85 0.34
N SER A 147 -8.22 3.62 0.79
CA SER A 147 -9.15 2.53 0.44
C SER A 147 -10.51 2.63 1.13
N THR A 148 -10.65 3.30 2.28
CA THR A 148 -11.99 3.60 2.85
C THR A 148 -12.72 4.62 2.01
N GLU A 149 -12.04 5.69 1.58
CA GLU A 149 -12.65 6.73 0.77
C GLU A 149 -13.05 6.21 -0.62
N ILE A 150 -12.23 5.34 -1.22
CA ILE A 150 -12.58 4.66 -2.48
C ILE A 150 -13.80 3.76 -2.30
N GLU A 151 -13.85 2.96 -1.22
CA GLU A 151 -15.01 2.13 -0.93
C GLU A 151 -16.28 2.97 -0.75
N ARG A 152 -16.18 4.11 -0.05
CA ARG A 152 -17.31 5.04 0.12
C ARG A 152 -17.76 5.66 -1.21
N ALA A 153 -16.82 6.08 -2.06
CA ALA A 153 -17.11 6.76 -3.32
C ALA A 153 -17.59 5.82 -4.43
N THR A 154 -17.16 4.56 -4.42
CA THR A 154 -17.36 3.63 -5.56
C THR A 154 -18.11 2.34 -5.20
N GLY A 155 -18.25 2.02 -3.90
CA GLY A 155 -18.74 0.72 -3.44
C GLY A 155 -17.74 -0.43 -3.61
N TRP A 156 -16.53 -0.16 -4.10
CA TRP A 156 -15.48 -1.16 -4.22
C TRP A 156 -15.04 -1.66 -2.85
N ARG A 157 -15.16 -2.97 -2.60
CA ARG A 157 -14.73 -3.57 -1.35
C ARG A 157 -13.31 -4.10 -1.47
N ARG A 158 -12.53 -3.85 -0.41
CA ARG A 158 -11.16 -4.36 -0.31
C ARG A 158 -11.15 -5.89 -0.36
N PRO A 159 -10.28 -6.50 -1.17
CA PRO A 159 -9.94 -7.91 -1.01
C PRO A 159 -9.32 -8.16 0.37
N ASN A 160 -9.56 -9.34 0.95
CA ASN A 160 -9.03 -9.72 2.27
C ASN A 160 -7.48 -9.85 2.32
N ALA A 161 -6.81 -9.75 1.18
CA ALA A 161 -5.36 -9.76 1.05
C ALA A 161 -4.86 -8.36 0.68
N TRP A 162 -3.70 -7.97 1.23
CA TRP A 162 -2.95 -6.81 0.74
C TRP A 162 -2.82 -6.95 -0.78
N PRO A 163 -3.29 -5.97 -1.57
CA PRO A 163 -3.20 -6.11 -3.02
C PRO A 163 -1.73 -6.24 -3.38
N GLY A 164 -1.38 -7.36 -4.01
CA GLY A 164 -0.25 -7.35 -4.90
C GLY A 164 -0.46 -6.22 -5.91
N CYS A 165 0.64 -5.66 -6.40
CA CYS A 165 0.64 -4.66 -7.46
C CYS A 165 -0.50 -4.93 -8.47
N CYS A 166 -1.41 -3.95 -8.65
CA CYS A 166 -2.37 -3.83 -9.77
C CYS A 166 -3.87 -4.16 -9.60
N ASP A 167 -4.41 -4.57 -8.44
CA ASP A 167 -5.87 -4.85 -8.33
C ASP A 167 -6.71 -3.61 -7.90
N TRP A 168 -6.55 -2.52 -8.65
CA TRP A 168 -7.34 -1.31 -8.46
C TRP A 168 -8.71 -1.42 -9.15
N PRO A 169 -9.81 -0.86 -8.61
CA PRO A 169 -11.08 -0.83 -9.32
C PRO A 169 -10.90 -0.16 -10.68
N ARG A 170 -10.97 -0.96 -11.76
CA ARG A 170 -11.01 -0.42 -13.12
C ARG A 170 -12.30 0.40 -13.25
N GLY A 171 -12.15 1.66 -13.66
CA GLY A 171 -13.26 2.60 -13.71
C GLY A 171 -14.45 2.05 -14.49
N THR A 172 -15.54 1.72 -13.80
CA THR A 172 -16.87 1.79 -14.39
C THR A 172 -17.33 3.23 -14.21
N ALA A 173 -17.03 4.08 -15.19
CA ALA A 173 -17.69 5.37 -15.30
C ALA A 173 -19.22 5.13 -15.22
N PRO A 174 -19.98 5.97 -14.48
CA PRO A 174 -21.43 5.85 -14.50
C PRO A 174 -21.91 6.01 -15.94
N ARG A 175 -22.63 5.01 -16.45
CA ARG A 175 -23.37 5.16 -17.70
C ARG A 175 -24.36 6.30 -17.47
N ARG A 176 -24.20 7.37 -18.27
CA ARG A 176 -25.22 8.41 -18.42
C ARG A 176 -26.55 7.80 -18.83
#